data_AF-A0A2I2L179-F1
#
_entry.id   AF-A0A2I2L179-F1
#
_cell.length_a   1.000
_cell.length_b   1.000
_cell.length_c   1.000
_cell.angle_alpha   90.00
_cell.angle_beta   90.00
_cell.angle_gamma   90.00
#
_symmetry.space_group_name_H-M   'P 1'
#
loop_
_entity.id
_entity.type
_entity.pdbx_description
1 polymer ?
#
loop_
_entity_poly.entity_id
_entity_poly.type
_entity_poly.pdbx_seq_one_letter_code
_entity_poly.pdbx_strand_id
1 'polypeptide(L)'
;MKRVGVTGPMLEYQAIGPLAWINPLPTANQALPKASGGWGAWLTHRSGSPTMLGHYGEIGGYTMRRMIGLLATLPASAILISGCGSSAGESAAPAAGGAGASAASVSEGGASQPALEAAVRAYSDAYLTGQGSAAYGLLSERCQQRINQAEFTGLTQAARVQYGSQPIAALTVDSLAGTLARVTYTYPTSAINQQSEPWVFEKGTWRQDDC
;
A
#
# COMPACT_ATOMS: atom_id res chain seq x y z
N MET A 1 -17.71 41.17 -61.64
CA MET A 1 -17.07 40.03 -60.95
C MET A 1 -15.95 40.56 -60.05
N LYS A 2 -16.19 40.68 -58.74
CA LYS A 2 -15.18 41.04 -57.72
C LYS A 2 -15.43 40.12 -56.52
N ARG A 3 -14.47 39.24 -56.21
CA ARG A 3 -14.53 38.39 -55.01
C ARG A 3 -13.94 39.18 -53.84
N VAL A 4 -14.73 39.32 -52.78
CA VAL A 4 -14.29 39.84 -51.49
C VAL A 4 -13.67 38.68 -50.72
N GLY A 5 -12.43 38.87 -50.26
CA GLY A 5 -11.72 37.91 -49.42
C GLY A 5 -12.21 37.97 -47.98
N VAL A 6 -12.47 36.82 -47.39
CA VAL A 6 -12.70 36.64 -45.96
C VAL A 6 -11.46 35.95 -45.40
N THR A 7 -10.67 36.68 -44.63
CA THR A 7 -9.59 36.18 -43.78
C THR A 7 -10.20 35.72 -42.45
N GLY A 8 -10.20 34.41 -42.21
CA GLY A 8 -10.45 33.80 -40.90
C GLY A 8 -9.15 33.20 -40.35
N PRO A 9 -8.92 33.24 -39.02
CA PRO A 9 -7.68 32.75 -38.43
C PRO A 9 -7.60 31.21 -38.51
N MET A 10 -6.47 30.72 -39.01
CA MET A 10 -6.03 29.34 -38.82
C MET A 10 -5.85 29.09 -37.33
N LEU A 11 -6.72 28.26 -36.74
CA LEU A 11 -6.39 27.56 -35.51
C LEU A 11 -5.30 26.54 -35.87
N GLU A 12 -4.07 26.91 -35.52
CA GLU A 12 -2.90 26.07 -35.61
C GLU A 12 -3.09 24.85 -34.71
N TYR A 13 -3.40 23.72 -35.36
CA TYR A 13 -3.48 22.40 -34.75
C TYR A 13 -2.05 21.97 -34.40
N GLN A 14 -1.57 22.31 -33.20
CA GLN A 14 -0.32 21.74 -32.69
C GLN A 14 -0.53 20.24 -32.45
N ALA A 15 -0.05 19.45 -33.40
CA ALA A 15 0.21 18.04 -33.22
C ALA A 15 1.29 17.86 -32.15
N ILE A 16 0.89 17.50 -30.94
CA ILE A 16 1.79 16.99 -29.92
C ILE A 16 2.24 15.61 -30.41
N GLY A 17 3.46 15.55 -30.93
CA GLY A 17 4.13 14.31 -31.29
C GLY A 17 4.39 13.42 -30.07
N PRO A 18 4.71 12.13 -30.30
CA PRO A 18 4.91 11.16 -29.22
C PRO A 18 6.16 11.49 -28.42
N LEU A 19 5.99 11.80 -27.12
CA LEU A 19 7.08 11.79 -26.16
C LEU A 19 7.49 10.34 -25.90
N ALA A 20 8.44 9.87 -26.71
CA ALA A 20 9.24 8.69 -26.45
C ALA A 20 10.05 8.91 -25.15
N TRP A 21 9.55 8.41 -24.04
CA TRP A 21 10.35 8.21 -22.82
C TRP A 21 11.16 6.92 -22.97
N ILE A 22 12.24 7.00 -23.75
CA ILE A 22 13.34 6.04 -23.66
C ILE A 22 14.28 6.61 -22.60
N ASN A 23 14.15 6.16 -21.35
CA ASN A 23 15.25 6.30 -20.41
C ASN A 23 16.32 5.26 -20.78
N PRO A 24 17.57 5.66 -21.04
CA PRO A 24 18.65 4.71 -21.26
C PRO A 24 18.93 3.91 -19.98
N LEU A 25 19.06 2.60 -20.14
CA LEU A 25 19.63 1.67 -19.17
C LEU A 25 20.94 2.25 -18.60
N PRO A 26 21.18 2.19 -17.28
CA PRO A 26 22.53 2.43 -16.78
C PRO A 26 23.45 1.30 -17.26
N THR A 27 24.43 1.68 -18.07
CA THR A 27 25.55 0.83 -18.46
C THR A 27 26.26 0.36 -17.20
N ALA A 28 26.09 -0.92 -16.86
CA ALA A 28 26.83 -1.58 -15.79
C ALA A 28 28.31 -1.65 -16.20
N ASN A 29 29.09 -0.67 -15.76
CA ASN A 29 30.55 -0.68 -15.85
C ASN A 29 31.12 -0.39 -14.46
N GLN A 30 31.03 -1.39 -13.59
CA GLN A 30 31.84 -1.47 -12.37
C GLN A 30 32.54 -2.82 -12.42
N ALA A 31 33.84 -2.75 -12.65
CA ALA A 31 34.74 -3.88 -12.60
C ALA A 31 34.69 -4.52 -11.21
N LEU A 32 34.44 -5.82 -11.17
CA LEU A 32 34.64 -6.66 -9.98
C LEU A 32 36.14 -6.72 -9.65
N PRO A 33 36.59 -6.38 -8.44
CA PRO A 33 37.89 -6.84 -7.99
C PRO A 33 37.82 -8.37 -7.81
N LYS A 34 38.69 -9.09 -8.53
CA LYS A 34 38.96 -10.51 -8.30
C LYS A 34 39.51 -10.68 -6.87
N ALA A 35 38.66 -11.09 -5.94
CA ALA A 35 39.10 -11.64 -4.67
C ALA A 35 39.37 -13.14 -4.84
N SER A 36 40.55 -13.45 -5.37
CA SER A 36 41.21 -14.74 -5.14
C SER A 36 41.73 -14.74 -3.71
N GLY A 37 41.14 -15.54 -2.83
CA GLY A 37 41.58 -15.68 -1.45
C GLY A 37 40.83 -16.81 -0.75
N GLY A 38 41.45 -17.97 -0.70
CA GLY A 38 40.94 -19.13 0.02
C GLY A 38 40.86 -18.88 1.52
N TRP A 39 39.80 -19.38 2.12
CA TRP A 39 39.70 -19.53 3.57
C TRP A 39 39.72 -21.01 3.89
N GLY A 40 40.93 -21.57 3.85
CA GLY A 40 41.27 -22.77 4.57
C GLY A 40 41.60 -22.43 6.03
N ALA A 41 41.14 -23.33 6.90
CA ALA A 41 41.73 -23.68 8.19
C ALA A 41 41.87 -22.58 9.25
N TRP A 42 40.97 -22.62 10.26
CA TRP A 42 41.36 -22.56 11.68
C TRP A 42 40.38 -23.38 12.54
N LEU A 43 40.97 -24.13 13.48
CA LEU A 43 40.42 -24.89 14.61
C LEU A 43 39.83 -26.29 14.38
N THR A 44 40.74 -27.27 14.46
CA THR A 44 40.50 -28.61 15.01
C THR A 44 40.50 -28.61 16.55
N HIS A 45 39.71 -29.54 17.12
CA HIS A 45 39.69 -30.08 18.49
C HIS A 45 38.98 -29.29 19.62
N ARG A 46 37.76 -29.73 19.96
CA ARG A 46 37.54 -30.48 21.22
C ARG A 46 36.29 -31.37 21.14
N SER A 47 36.53 -32.66 21.27
CA SER A 47 35.54 -33.72 21.51
C SER A 47 34.83 -33.52 22.85
N GLY A 48 33.51 -33.62 22.84
CA GLY A 48 32.70 -33.66 24.05
C GLY A 48 31.22 -33.78 23.70
N SER A 49 30.76 -35.00 23.41
CA SER A 49 29.33 -35.30 23.48
C SER A 49 28.89 -35.29 24.94
N PRO A 50 27.73 -34.69 25.22
CA PRO A 50 26.72 -35.43 25.96
C PRO A 50 25.36 -35.33 25.27
N THR A 51 24.78 -36.51 25.06
CA THR A 51 23.34 -36.75 24.96
C THR A 51 22.61 -36.09 26.14
N MET A 52 21.52 -35.38 25.87
CA MET A 52 20.19 -35.65 26.44
C MET A 52 19.26 -34.42 26.33
N LEU A 53 18.06 -34.70 25.81
CA LEU A 53 16.76 -34.16 26.23
C LEU A 53 16.49 -32.65 26.13
N GLY A 54 15.59 -32.32 25.20
CA GLY A 54 14.47 -31.44 25.49
C GLY A 54 14.59 -30.01 24.96
N HIS A 55 14.01 -29.77 23.78
CA HIS A 55 12.89 -28.84 23.62
C HIS A 55 12.57 -28.74 22.13
N TYR A 56 11.35 -29.13 21.76
CA TYR A 56 10.71 -28.63 20.55
C TYR A 56 10.51 -27.11 20.74
N GLY A 57 11.45 -26.32 20.22
CA GLY A 57 11.29 -24.89 20.05
C GLY A 57 10.31 -24.67 18.90
N GLU A 58 9.05 -24.48 19.28
CA GLU A 58 7.96 -23.98 18.47
C GLU A 58 8.44 -22.84 17.55
N ILE A 59 8.43 -23.09 16.25
CA ILE A 59 8.57 -22.05 15.23
C ILE A 59 7.31 -21.23 15.33
N GLY A 60 7.31 -20.24 16.23
CA GLY A 60 6.27 -19.25 16.36
C GLY A 60 6.16 -18.52 15.03
N GLY A 61 5.17 -18.92 14.24
CA GLY A 61 4.66 -18.09 13.17
C GLY A 61 4.24 -16.77 13.79
N TYR A 62 5.04 -15.72 13.57
CA TYR A 62 4.61 -14.36 13.84
C TYR A 62 3.52 -14.02 12.82
N THR A 63 2.32 -14.55 13.04
CA THR A 63 1.12 -13.80 12.72
C THR A 63 1.21 -12.52 13.53
N MET A 64 1.75 -11.44 12.93
CA MET A 64 1.55 -10.06 13.36
C MET A 64 0.08 -9.71 13.18
N ARG A 65 -0.79 -10.46 13.86
CA ARG A 65 -2.20 -10.16 13.98
C ARG A 65 -2.31 -9.17 15.12
N ARG A 66 -2.12 -7.90 14.75
CA ARG A 66 -2.55 -6.68 15.45
C ARG A 66 -3.25 -6.95 16.80
N MET A 67 -2.48 -7.03 17.87
CA MET A 67 -3.00 -6.64 19.18
C MET A 67 -2.88 -5.13 19.28
N ILE A 68 -3.80 -4.43 18.61
CA ILE A 68 -4.19 -3.08 19.04
C ILE A 68 -4.99 -3.30 20.32
N GLY A 69 -4.26 -3.43 21.42
CA GLY A 69 -4.80 -3.30 22.76
C GLY A 69 -5.27 -1.87 22.92
N LEU A 70 -6.56 -1.67 22.71
CA LEU A 70 -7.29 -0.46 23.08
C LEU A 70 -7.30 -0.37 24.61
N LEU A 71 -6.21 0.10 25.20
CA LEU A 71 -6.16 0.51 26.60
C LEU A 71 -6.80 1.90 26.70
N ALA A 72 -8.12 1.90 26.68
CA ALA A 72 -8.93 3.02 27.14
C ALA A 72 -8.80 3.12 28.67
N THR A 73 -7.83 3.91 29.14
CA THR A 73 -7.80 4.38 30.52
C THR A 73 -8.90 5.44 30.70
N LEU A 74 -10.08 4.98 31.12
CA LEU A 74 -11.17 5.82 31.61
C LEU A 74 -10.84 6.33 33.02
N PRO A 75 -10.71 7.64 33.27
CA PRO A 75 -10.85 8.16 34.63
C PRO A 75 -12.33 8.11 35.02
N ALA A 76 -12.61 7.37 36.10
CA ALA A 76 -13.89 7.37 36.77
C ALA A 76 -14.15 8.75 37.40
N SER A 77 -15.00 9.55 36.76
CA SER A 77 -15.60 10.73 37.36
C SER A 77 -17.09 10.48 37.59
N ALA A 78 -17.42 10.23 38.85
CA ALA A 78 -18.79 10.20 39.33
C ALA A 78 -19.37 11.62 39.32
N ILE A 79 -20.45 11.84 38.57
CA ILE A 79 -21.35 12.98 38.76
C ILE A 79 -22.77 12.44 38.89
N LEU A 80 -23.39 12.85 39.98
CA LEU A 80 -24.67 12.43 40.49
C LEU A 80 -25.83 13.32 39.95
N ILE A 81 -27.00 12.67 39.82
CA ILE A 81 -28.40 13.13 39.89
C ILE A 81 -29.05 13.96 38.76
N SER A 82 -30.21 13.41 38.36
CA SER A 82 -31.53 14.07 38.26
C SER A 82 -32.00 14.51 36.89
N GLY A 83 -33.11 13.91 36.43
CA GLY A 83 -33.88 14.40 35.29
C GLY A 83 -34.86 13.38 34.71
N CYS A 84 -35.88 13.01 35.48
CA CYS A 84 -37.06 12.31 34.99
C CYS A 84 -37.89 13.23 34.09
N GLY A 85 -38.31 12.77 32.91
CA GLY A 85 -39.17 13.52 32.00
C GLY A 85 -39.72 12.65 30.88
N SER A 86 -40.74 11.85 31.18
CA SER A 86 -41.54 11.13 30.19
C SER A 86 -42.52 12.06 29.49
N SER A 87 -42.58 12.02 28.16
CA SER A 87 -43.81 12.36 27.43
C SER A 87 -43.97 11.43 26.23
N ALA A 88 -45.07 10.69 26.25
CA ALA A 88 -45.52 9.82 25.16
C ALA A 88 -46.23 10.66 24.09
N GLY A 89 -46.03 10.30 22.82
CA GLY A 89 -46.72 10.87 21.67
C GLY A 89 -46.72 9.85 20.52
N GLU A 90 -47.89 9.28 20.29
CA GLU A 90 -48.25 8.17 19.40
C GLU A 90 -48.16 8.50 17.88
N SER A 91 -47.79 7.49 17.09
CA SER A 91 -48.10 7.18 15.68
C SER A 91 -48.37 8.26 14.63
N ALA A 92 -47.63 8.19 13.51
CA ALA A 92 -48.17 7.75 12.22
C ALA A 92 -47.06 7.60 11.14
N ALA A 93 -47.04 6.46 10.44
CA ALA A 93 -46.44 6.34 9.12
C ALA A 93 -47.40 6.92 8.05
N PRO A 94 -46.89 7.37 6.90
CA PRO A 94 -46.92 6.49 5.73
C PRO A 94 -45.65 6.53 4.87
N ALA A 95 -45.48 5.46 4.09
CA ALA A 95 -44.43 5.26 3.10
C ALA A 95 -44.65 6.07 1.81
N ALA A 96 -43.58 6.57 1.19
CA ALA A 96 -43.49 6.74 -0.27
C ALA A 96 -42.02 6.85 -0.69
N GLY A 97 -41.65 6.07 -1.71
CA GLY A 97 -40.30 5.95 -2.23
C GLY A 97 -39.76 7.22 -2.85
N GLY A 98 -38.48 7.47 -2.59
CA GLY A 98 -37.60 8.30 -3.41
C GLY A 98 -36.45 7.44 -3.89
N ALA A 99 -36.64 6.79 -5.03
CA ALA A 99 -35.55 6.19 -5.77
C ALA A 99 -34.67 7.29 -6.37
N GLY A 100 -33.35 7.09 -6.27
CA GLY A 100 -32.44 7.46 -7.34
C GLY A 100 -32.04 8.93 -7.42
N ALA A 101 -31.02 9.30 -6.69
CA ALA A 101 -29.77 9.75 -7.29
C ALA A 101 -28.71 9.79 -6.19
N SER A 102 -28.08 8.63 -5.94
CA SER A 102 -26.73 8.68 -5.36
C SER A 102 -25.89 9.31 -6.46
N ALA A 103 -25.73 10.63 -6.39
CA ALA A 103 -24.79 11.35 -7.22
C ALA A 103 -23.43 10.72 -6.91
N ALA A 104 -22.98 9.85 -7.81
CA ALA A 104 -21.59 9.50 -7.90
C ALA A 104 -20.87 10.81 -8.20
N SER A 105 -20.44 11.49 -7.14
CA SER A 105 -19.50 12.59 -7.20
C SER A 105 -18.22 12.00 -7.76
N VAL A 106 -18.12 11.97 -9.09
CA VAL A 106 -16.85 11.79 -9.76
C VAL A 106 -16.07 13.07 -9.45
N SER A 107 -15.38 13.08 -8.31
CA SER A 107 -14.34 14.07 -8.06
C SER A 107 -13.24 13.80 -9.07
N GLU A 108 -13.33 14.51 -10.19
CA GLU A 108 -12.30 14.59 -11.21
C GLU A 108 -11.03 15.13 -10.53
N GLY A 109 -10.06 14.23 -10.32
CA GLY A 109 -8.80 14.50 -9.60
C GLY A 109 -8.75 14.12 -8.11
N GLY A 110 -9.75 13.41 -7.58
CA GLY A 110 -9.85 13.04 -6.16
C GLY A 110 -9.45 11.59 -5.82
N ALA A 111 -9.70 11.21 -4.57
CA ALA A 111 -9.53 9.88 -3.98
C ALA A 111 -10.41 8.82 -4.66
N SER A 112 -10.09 8.50 -5.92
CA SER A 112 -10.89 7.62 -6.78
C SER A 112 -10.40 6.17 -6.71
N GLN A 113 -11.29 5.23 -7.02
CA GLN A 113 -10.97 3.81 -7.07
C GLN A 113 -9.89 3.47 -8.12
N PRO A 114 -9.94 3.97 -9.37
CA PRO A 114 -8.88 3.68 -10.35
C PRO A 114 -7.50 4.17 -9.91
N ALA A 115 -7.44 5.34 -9.25
CA ALA A 115 -6.18 5.86 -8.70
C ALA A 115 -5.65 4.99 -7.55
N LEU A 116 -6.54 4.44 -6.70
CA LEU A 116 -6.18 3.49 -5.67
C LEU A 116 -5.61 2.22 -6.27
N GLU A 117 -6.30 1.63 -7.24
CA GLU A 117 -5.86 0.39 -7.90
C GLU A 117 -4.48 0.56 -8.58
N ALA A 118 -4.25 1.71 -9.21
CA ALA A 118 -2.94 2.04 -9.79
C ALA A 118 -1.84 2.12 -8.72
N ALA A 119 -2.11 2.77 -7.58
CA ALA A 119 -1.16 2.88 -6.49
C ALA A 119 -0.83 1.51 -5.86
N VAL A 120 -1.83 0.63 -5.70
CA VAL A 120 -1.64 -0.75 -5.21
C VAL A 120 -0.69 -1.52 -6.12
N ARG A 121 -0.90 -1.44 -7.44
CA ARG A 121 -0.04 -2.11 -8.43
C ARG A 121 1.37 -1.55 -8.43
N ALA A 122 1.52 -0.23 -8.35
CA ALA A 122 2.83 0.42 -8.29
C ALA A 122 3.62 0.02 -7.04
N TYR A 123 2.95 -0.05 -5.87
CA TYR A 123 3.59 -0.48 -4.62
C TYR A 123 4.04 -1.94 -4.69
N SER A 124 3.13 -2.82 -5.13
CA SER A 124 3.41 -4.25 -5.29
C SER A 124 4.60 -4.51 -6.21
N ASP A 125 4.61 -3.88 -7.39
CA ASP A 125 5.71 -4.01 -8.34
C ASP A 125 7.03 -3.51 -7.74
N ALA A 126 7.03 -2.30 -7.17
CA ALA A 126 8.24 -1.74 -6.56
C ALA A 126 8.78 -2.61 -5.41
N TYR A 127 7.89 -3.16 -4.57
CA TYR A 127 8.27 -4.03 -3.46
C TYR A 127 8.88 -5.34 -3.95
N LEU A 128 8.22 -6.03 -4.87
CA LEU A 128 8.60 -7.36 -5.36
C LEU A 128 9.77 -7.33 -6.35
N THR A 129 10.03 -6.19 -6.99
CA THR A 129 11.20 -5.99 -7.85
C THR A 129 12.40 -5.40 -7.11
N GLY A 130 12.30 -5.18 -5.79
CA GLY A 130 13.39 -4.71 -4.95
C GLY A 130 13.72 -3.22 -5.10
N GLN A 131 12.76 -2.43 -5.59
CA GLN A 131 12.87 -0.97 -5.73
C GLN A 131 12.51 -0.27 -4.42
N GLY A 132 13.28 -0.53 -3.36
CA GLY A 132 12.97 -0.13 -1.99
C GLY A 132 12.64 1.35 -1.78
N SER A 133 13.39 2.26 -2.40
CA SER A 133 13.10 3.70 -2.29
C SER A 133 11.80 4.11 -2.98
N ALA A 134 11.46 3.47 -4.10
CA ALA A 134 10.19 3.73 -4.79
C ALA A 134 9.01 3.18 -3.97
N ALA A 135 9.12 1.95 -3.45
CA ALA A 135 8.11 1.34 -2.60
C ALA A 135 7.94 2.11 -1.28
N TYR A 136 9.03 2.57 -0.66
CA TYR A 136 8.99 3.41 0.55
C TYR A 136 8.27 4.74 0.29
N GLY A 137 8.53 5.35 -0.87
CA GLY A 137 7.86 6.56 -1.30
C GLY A 137 6.34 6.40 -1.42
N LEU A 138 5.84 5.18 -1.63
CA LEU A 138 4.41 4.86 -1.74
C LEU A 138 3.74 4.53 -0.39
N LEU A 139 4.50 4.48 0.71
CA LEU A 139 3.96 4.39 2.06
C LEU A 139 3.34 5.72 2.51
N SER A 140 2.42 5.66 3.47
CA SER A 140 1.87 6.86 4.10
C SER A 140 2.94 7.62 4.90
N GLU A 141 2.71 8.90 5.16
CA GLU A 141 3.59 9.70 6.03
C GLU A 141 3.78 9.05 7.40
N ARG A 142 2.70 8.49 7.97
CA ARG A 142 2.77 7.77 9.24
C ARG A 142 3.72 6.57 9.13
N CYS A 143 3.60 5.78 8.07
CA CYS A 143 4.47 4.64 7.83
C CYS A 143 5.93 5.07 7.61
N GLN A 144 6.17 6.15 6.85
CA GLN A 144 7.50 6.72 6.64
C GLN A 144 8.14 7.30 7.91
N GLN A 145 7.35 7.66 8.92
CA GLN A 145 7.88 8.09 10.22
C GLN A 145 8.24 6.91 11.14
N ARG A 146 7.58 5.75 10.93
CA ARG A 146 7.74 4.57 11.79
C ARG A 146 8.77 3.57 11.28
N ILE A 147 8.93 3.49 9.96
CA ILE A 147 9.84 2.54 9.32
C ILE A 147 11.09 3.28 8.85
N ASN A 148 12.27 2.72 9.12
CA ASN A 148 13.50 3.23 8.53
C ASN A 148 13.59 2.87 7.03
N GLN A 149 13.88 3.85 6.17
CA GLN A 149 13.96 3.63 4.73
C GLN A 149 15.02 2.59 4.31
N ALA A 150 16.16 2.54 4.99
CA ALA A 150 17.23 1.58 4.67
C ALA A 150 16.80 0.15 5.03
N GLU A 151 16.15 -0.03 6.19
CA GLU A 151 15.58 -1.32 6.59
C GLU A 151 14.50 -1.78 5.62
N PHE A 152 13.57 -0.88 5.25
CA PHE A 152 12.54 -1.18 4.25
C PHE A 152 13.14 -1.56 2.89
N THR A 153 14.21 -0.87 2.48
CA THR A 153 14.93 -1.21 1.24
C THR A 153 15.52 -2.62 1.33
N GLY A 154 16.10 -3.00 2.47
CA GLY A 154 16.55 -4.37 2.73
C GLY A 154 15.43 -5.40 2.60
N LEU A 155 14.24 -5.10 3.13
CA LEU A 155 13.06 -5.97 3.01
C LEU A 155 12.64 -6.17 1.55
N THR A 156 12.59 -5.11 0.74
CA THR A 156 12.25 -5.24 -0.70
C THR A 156 13.29 -6.06 -1.47
N GLN A 157 14.57 -5.95 -1.12
CA GLN A 157 15.62 -6.77 -1.73
C GLN A 157 15.45 -8.25 -1.38
N ALA A 158 15.12 -8.55 -0.12
CA ALA A 158 14.82 -9.91 0.31
C ALA A 158 13.59 -10.46 -0.40
N ALA A 159 12.52 -9.66 -0.53
CA ALA A 159 11.31 -10.04 -1.25
C ALA A 159 11.59 -10.36 -2.73
N ARG A 160 12.41 -9.55 -3.41
CA ARG A 160 12.85 -9.84 -4.78
C ARG A 160 13.59 -11.17 -4.88
N VAL A 161 14.49 -11.47 -3.95
CA VAL A 161 15.24 -12.74 -3.96
C VAL A 161 14.31 -13.92 -3.71
N GLN A 162 13.36 -13.78 -2.79
CA GLN A 162 12.49 -14.86 -2.37
C GLN A 162 11.35 -15.16 -3.35
N TYR A 163 10.74 -14.12 -3.92
CA TYR A 163 9.51 -14.25 -4.72
C TYR A 163 9.68 -13.79 -6.17
N GLY A 164 10.67 -12.94 -6.45
CA GLY A 164 10.82 -12.28 -7.74
C GLY A 164 9.65 -11.35 -8.07
N SER A 165 9.61 -10.88 -9.32
CA SER A 165 8.45 -10.14 -9.83
C SER A 165 7.24 -11.07 -9.89
N GLN A 166 6.15 -10.67 -9.25
CA GLN A 166 4.86 -11.35 -9.32
C GLN A 166 3.79 -10.31 -9.66
N PRO A 167 3.08 -10.42 -10.78
CA PRO A 167 1.96 -9.54 -11.05
C PRO A 167 0.80 -9.86 -10.09
N ILE A 168 0.05 -8.84 -9.68
CA ILE A 168 -1.21 -9.05 -8.95
C ILE A 168 -2.18 -9.80 -9.87
N ALA A 169 -2.60 -11.00 -9.47
CA ALA A 169 -3.52 -11.87 -10.18
C ALA A 169 -4.98 -11.40 -10.05
N ALA A 170 -5.39 -10.98 -8.86
CA ALA A 170 -6.69 -10.36 -8.61
C ALA A 170 -6.56 -9.25 -7.57
N LEU A 171 -7.31 -8.16 -7.76
CA LEU A 171 -7.38 -7.00 -6.86
C LEU A 171 -8.84 -6.68 -6.61
N THR A 172 -9.21 -6.57 -5.33
CA THR A 172 -10.55 -6.18 -4.87
C THR A 172 -10.43 -4.98 -3.95
N VAL A 173 -11.30 -3.98 -4.14
CA VAL A 173 -11.46 -2.87 -3.21
C VAL A 173 -12.59 -3.24 -2.26
N ASP A 174 -12.23 -3.63 -1.03
CA ASP A 174 -13.16 -4.10 -0.01
C ASP A 174 -14.00 -2.95 0.55
N SER A 175 -13.39 -1.78 0.70
CA SER A 175 -14.08 -0.55 1.07
C SER A 175 -13.36 0.69 0.57
N LEU A 176 -14.14 1.73 0.26
CA LEU A 176 -13.65 3.03 -0.16
C LEU A 176 -14.54 4.11 0.47
N ALA A 177 -14.00 4.85 1.43
CA ALA A 177 -14.74 5.83 2.21
C ALA A 177 -13.92 7.13 2.33
N GLY A 178 -14.25 8.12 1.49
CA GLY A 178 -13.53 9.38 1.43
C GLY A 178 -12.05 9.15 1.11
N THR A 179 -11.18 9.42 2.09
CA THR A 179 -9.71 9.27 1.96
C THR A 179 -9.17 7.97 2.53
N LEU A 180 -10.02 7.03 2.91
CA LEU A 180 -9.61 5.73 3.45
C LEU A 180 -10.12 4.59 2.57
N ALA A 181 -9.30 3.55 2.44
CA ALA A 181 -9.69 2.35 1.72
C ALA A 181 -9.13 1.06 2.35
N ARG A 182 -9.75 -0.05 1.98
CA ARG A 182 -9.28 -1.41 2.24
C ARG A 182 -9.23 -2.17 0.94
N VAL A 183 -8.13 -2.86 0.69
CA VAL A 183 -7.95 -3.66 -0.52
C VAL A 183 -7.44 -5.06 -0.20
N THR A 184 -7.90 -6.03 -0.97
CA THR A 184 -7.42 -7.40 -0.94
C THR A 184 -6.82 -7.73 -2.30
N TYR A 185 -5.62 -8.31 -2.33
CA TYR A 185 -4.99 -8.71 -3.58
C TYR A 185 -4.23 -10.02 -3.48
N THR A 186 -4.22 -10.74 -4.59
CA THR A 186 -3.63 -12.07 -4.71
C THR A 186 -2.55 -12.12 -5.78
N TYR A 187 -1.69 -13.12 -5.68
CA TYR A 187 -0.58 -13.39 -6.58
C TYR A 187 -0.62 -14.85 -7.04
N PRO A 188 0.13 -15.20 -8.11
CA PRO A 188 0.36 -16.60 -8.46
C PRO A 188 0.94 -17.42 -7.30
N THR A 189 1.84 -16.81 -6.51
CA THR A 189 2.33 -17.37 -5.25
C THR A 189 1.40 -16.98 -4.10
N SER A 190 0.54 -17.90 -3.65
CA SER A 190 -0.47 -17.59 -2.62
C SER A 190 0.12 -17.20 -1.26
N ALA A 191 1.36 -17.59 -0.97
CA ALA A 191 2.05 -17.27 0.28
C ALA A 191 2.27 -15.76 0.50
N ILE A 192 2.15 -14.94 -0.55
CA ILE A 192 2.29 -13.47 -0.48
C ILE A 192 0.97 -12.72 -0.72
N ASN A 193 -0.16 -13.42 -0.73
CA ASN A 193 -1.48 -12.78 -0.81
C ASN A 193 -1.69 -11.84 0.37
N GLN A 194 -2.37 -10.72 0.12
CA GLN A 194 -2.65 -9.69 1.13
C GLN A 194 -4.15 -9.49 1.28
N GLN A 195 -4.59 -9.18 2.50
CA GLN A 195 -6.01 -9.12 2.84
C GLN A 195 -6.33 -7.85 3.63
N SER A 196 -7.31 -7.09 3.14
CA SER A 196 -7.81 -5.87 3.78
C SER A 196 -6.70 -4.86 4.15
N GLU A 197 -5.72 -4.74 3.25
CA GLU A 197 -4.61 -3.82 3.38
C GLU A 197 -5.15 -2.39 3.52
N PRO A 198 -4.71 -1.63 4.54
CA PRO A 198 -5.10 -0.25 4.72
C PRO A 198 -4.44 0.66 3.67
N TRP A 199 -5.24 1.56 3.10
CA TRP A 199 -4.76 2.62 2.22
C TRP A 199 -5.35 3.97 2.65
N VAL A 200 -4.56 5.03 2.51
CA VAL A 200 -4.96 6.41 2.79
C VAL A 200 -4.67 7.30 1.59
N PHE A 201 -5.59 8.20 1.27
CA PHE A 201 -5.40 9.24 0.27
C PHE A 201 -4.91 10.51 0.94
N GLU A 202 -3.66 10.87 0.68
CA GLU A 202 -3.01 12.06 1.23
C GLU A 202 -2.13 12.71 0.18
N LYS A 203 -2.02 14.03 0.23
CA LYS A 203 -1.24 14.84 -0.73
C LYS A 203 -1.56 14.51 -2.21
N GLY A 204 -2.82 14.21 -2.50
CA GLY A 204 -3.30 13.91 -3.85
C GLY A 204 -2.98 12.51 -4.36
N THR A 205 -2.54 11.59 -3.50
CA THR A 205 -2.10 10.24 -3.88
C THR A 205 -2.54 9.21 -2.86
N TRP A 206 -2.88 8.00 -3.33
CA TRP A 206 -3.09 6.85 -2.45
C TRP A 206 -1.75 6.29 -1.95
N ARG A 207 -1.71 6.00 -0.66
CA ARG A 207 -0.54 5.49 0.06
C ARG A 207 -0.90 4.22 0.81
N GLN A 208 0.02 3.27 0.82
CA GLN A 208 -0.11 2.06 1.63
C GLN A 208 0.11 2.46 3.10
N ASP A 209 -0.81 2.07 4.00
CA ASP A 209 -0.84 2.49 5.40
C ASP A 209 -0.71 1.32 6.41
N ASP A 210 0.11 0.32 6.11
CA ASP A 210 0.52 -0.77 7.01
C ASP A 210 2.01 -0.68 7.31
N CYS A 211 2.34 -0.55 8.60
CA CYS A 211 3.71 -0.38 9.11
C CYS A 211 3.89 -0.90 10.53
#